data_AF-A0AAW1E672-F1
#
_entry.id   AF-A0AAW1E672-F1
#
_cell.length_a   1.000
_cell.length_b   1.000
_cell.length_c   1.000
_cell.angle_alpha   90.00
_cell.angle_beta   90.00
_cell.angle_gamma   90.00
#
_symmetry.space_group_name_H-M   'P 1'
#
loop_
_entity.id
_entity.type
_entity.pdbx_description
1 polymer ?
#
loop_
_entity_poly.entity_id
_entity_poly.type
_entity_poly.pdbx_seq_one_letter_code
_entity_poly.pdbx_strand_id
1 'polypeptide(L)'
;MPGLGKSLRHGLTFATGLVECLCFAGAVFGWASLVFVLKTEGYFSSQCVNTTGVNATQVLDCSGQDEQFSLVFTIASFINNFLTLPNGFLFDWFGTTVARLFGIFLYTMGTLMVAFSTAASSNLLFPALSVLSAGGILFLITNMQVGNLFGSRRSTIITLYNGAFDSSSALFLVIKLLHESGVSLRSSFLFLSACSVIHLFRTFFLMPRHHIPYPLPDDFPYGMTCGKSKTLNLETSGNTVTEETHLHKDVTVQQEKSFRECVMSRFFVLHVLWLSVIQLRHYFFIGTLNPLLQRLTAGDPSLVSQYINAFALTQLCGVLCAPWNGLIMDRHKGKPRAAGDSEQEADLRASVLSLFLTALQCLLFSICASIPYLPLQYLTFVLQVLNRSFLYGGNAAFISVAFPSCHFGKLFGLVLAMSAVFSILQYPFLALVNGPLEGNPLYVNIALTLLSLVTFIHPLSVFLHCRSLASLRAISTSS
;
A
#
# COMPACT_ATOMS: atom_id res chain seq x y z
N MET A 1 -13.72 -29.00 22.05
CA MET A 1 -14.31 -27.91 21.23
C MET A 1 -13.33 -27.51 20.11
N PRO A 2 -13.41 -28.11 18.92
CA PRO A 2 -12.46 -27.86 17.81
C PRO A 2 -12.47 -26.43 17.25
N GLY A 3 -13.59 -25.71 17.36
CA GLY A 3 -13.75 -24.37 16.79
C GLY A 3 -13.02 -23.23 17.52
N LEU A 4 -12.78 -23.36 18.83
CA LEU A 4 -12.16 -22.30 19.65
C LEU A 4 -10.68 -22.09 19.29
N GLY A 5 -9.94 -23.17 19.06
CA GLY A 5 -8.54 -23.12 18.65
C GLY A 5 -8.34 -22.53 17.25
N LYS A 6 -9.25 -22.81 16.31
CA LYS A 6 -9.21 -22.25 14.94
C LYS A 6 -9.45 -20.74 14.94
N SER A 7 -10.45 -20.28 15.70
CA SER A 7 -10.75 -18.85 15.86
C SER A 7 -9.60 -18.08 16.51
N LEU A 8 -9.02 -18.64 17.58
CA LEU A 8 -7.85 -18.05 18.25
C LEU A 8 -6.64 -17.93 17.30
N ARG A 9 -6.36 -18.98 16.52
CA ARG A 9 -5.27 -18.96 15.53
C ARG A 9 -5.50 -17.90 14.46
N HIS A 10 -6.72 -17.79 13.92
CA HIS A 10 -7.05 -16.76 12.92
C HIS A 10 -6.85 -15.36 13.50
N GLY A 11 -7.30 -15.12 14.73
CA GLY A 11 -7.09 -13.87 15.45
C GLY A 11 -5.61 -13.55 15.68
N LEU A 12 -4.82 -14.53 16.09
CA LEU A 12 -3.38 -14.36 16.32
C LEU A 12 -2.60 -14.07 15.03
N THR A 13 -2.88 -14.81 13.94
CA THR A 13 -2.28 -14.58 12.62
C THR A 13 -2.57 -13.17 12.10
N PHE A 14 -3.79 -12.70 12.35
CA PHE A 14 -4.23 -11.36 12.00
C PHE A 14 -3.54 -10.28 12.84
N ALA A 15 -3.62 -10.37 14.18
CA ALA A 15 -3.04 -9.38 15.08
C ALA A 15 -1.53 -9.24 14.88
N THR A 16 -0.80 -10.36 14.79
CA THR A 16 0.65 -10.34 14.53
C THR A 16 0.99 -9.78 13.16
N GLY A 17 0.16 -10.05 12.14
CA GLY A 17 0.32 -9.45 10.82
C GLY A 17 0.10 -7.95 10.83
N LEU A 18 -0.87 -7.44 11.61
CA LEU A 18 -1.13 -6.01 11.71
C LEU A 18 0.06 -5.30 12.35
N VAL A 19 0.61 -5.86 13.42
CA VAL A 19 1.82 -5.33 14.06
C VAL A 19 3.00 -5.38 13.09
N GLU A 20 3.16 -6.47 12.33
CA GLU A 20 4.20 -6.57 11.30
C GLU A 20 4.05 -5.46 10.24
N CYS A 21 2.84 -5.25 9.71
CA CYS A 21 2.60 -4.18 8.73
C CYS A 21 2.80 -2.79 9.34
N LEU A 22 2.31 -2.56 10.56
CA LEU A 22 2.37 -1.28 11.26
C LEU A 22 3.80 -0.87 11.62
N CYS A 23 4.67 -1.83 11.93
CA CYS A 23 6.01 -1.52 12.40
C CYS A 23 7.07 -1.61 11.29
N PHE A 24 6.85 -2.38 10.21
CA PHE A 24 7.96 -2.75 9.32
C PHE A 24 7.67 -2.58 7.82
N ALA A 25 6.41 -2.46 7.37
CA ALA A 25 6.14 -2.65 5.95
C ALA A 25 6.28 -1.38 5.08
N GLY A 26 5.88 -0.20 5.57
CA GLY A 26 5.80 1.06 4.80
C GLY A 26 6.60 2.22 5.41
N ALA A 27 7.65 1.94 6.18
CA ALA A 27 8.43 2.94 6.91
C ALA A 27 8.98 4.07 6.01
N VAL A 28 9.33 3.76 4.76
CA VAL A 28 9.86 4.73 3.78
C VAL A 28 8.92 5.91 3.52
N PHE A 29 7.60 5.75 3.71
CA PHE A 29 6.65 6.85 3.55
C PHE A 29 6.70 7.89 4.70
N GLY A 30 7.42 7.58 5.79
CA GLY A 30 7.79 8.52 6.86
C GLY A 30 9.03 9.36 6.58
N TRP A 31 9.47 9.41 5.31
CA TRP A 31 10.75 9.99 4.87
C TRP A 31 11.04 11.38 5.45
N ALA A 32 10.04 12.26 5.52
CA ALA A 32 10.23 13.62 6.04
C ALA A 32 10.83 13.64 7.46
N SER A 33 10.47 12.67 8.32
CA SER A 33 11.04 12.55 9.67
C SER A 33 12.49 12.05 9.64
N LEU A 34 12.80 11.11 8.73
CA LEU A 34 14.16 10.58 8.59
C LEU A 34 15.12 11.62 7.99
N VAL A 35 14.67 12.43 7.01
CA VAL A 35 15.48 13.53 6.43
C VAL A 35 15.97 14.48 7.50
N PHE A 36 15.12 14.82 8.48
CA PHE A 36 15.53 15.67 9.60
C PHE A 36 16.74 15.09 10.35
N VAL A 37 16.68 13.79 10.69
CA VAL A 37 17.78 13.09 11.36
C VAL A 37 19.03 13.04 10.49
N LEU A 38 18.87 12.71 9.19
CA LEU A 38 19.99 12.62 8.25
C LEU A 38 20.69 13.98 8.03
N LYS A 39 19.93 15.08 8.02
CA LYS A 39 20.49 16.44 7.97
C LYS A 39 21.30 16.75 9.22
N THR A 40 20.81 16.40 10.41
CA THR A 40 21.54 16.58 11.68
C THR A 40 22.84 15.76 11.71
N GLU A 41 22.84 14.56 11.13
CA GLU A 41 24.03 13.69 11.00
C GLU A 41 24.95 14.09 9.83
N GLY A 42 24.64 15.18 9.11
CA GLY A 42 25.50 15.75 8.07
C GLY A 42 25.49 15.03 6.72
N TYR A 43 24.49 14.20 6.42
CA TYR A 43 24.37 13.53 5.12
C TYR A 43 24.18 14.54 3.98
N PHE A 44 24.86 14.32 2.86
CA PHE A 44 24.89 15.22 1.69
C PHE A 44 25.27 16.68 2.00
N SER A 45 25.86 16.96 3.17
CA SER A 45 26.27 18.33 3.57
C SER A 45 27.25 18.99 2.59
N SER A 46 28.02 18.18 1.85
CA SER A 46 28.93 18.65 0.80
C SER A 46 28.22 19.33 -0.39
N GLN A 47 26.90 19.16 -0.52
CA GLN A 47 26.09 19.78 -1.57
C GLN A 47 25.55 21.16 -1.15
N CYS A 48 25.84 21.60 0.08
CA CYS A 48 25.53 22.96 0.51
C CYS A 48 26.64 23.93 0.07
N VAL A 49 26.26 25.07 -0.49
CA VAL A 49 27.17 26.09 -1.02
C VAL A 49 26.91 27.43 -0.34
N ASN A 50 27.97 28.14 0.02
CA ASN A 50 27.85 29.52 0.50
C ASN A 50 27.54 30.44 -0.69
N THR A 51 26.35 31.02 -0.70
CA THR A 51 25.89 31.98 -1.70
C THR A 51 25.82 33.38 -1.10
N THR A 52 26.13 34.42 -1.86
CA THR A 52 25.91 35.82 -1.44
C THR A 52 24.47 36.20 -1.72
N GLY A 53 23.69 36.45 -0.67
CA GLY A 53 22.32 36.94 -0.78
C GLY A 53 22.26 38.38 -1.30
N VAL A 54 21.05 38.85 -1.65
CA VAL A 54 20.77 40.18 -2.21
C VAL A 54 21.28 41.33 -1.31
N ASN A 55 21.45 41.08 -0.01
CA ASN A 55 21.97 42.03 0.99
C ASN A 55 23.48 41.87 1.28
N ALA A 56 24.24 41.18 0.43
CA ALA A 56 25.66 40.86 0.62
C ALA A 56 25.99 40.00 1.87
N THR A 57 24.98 39.38 2.49
CA THR A 57 25.15 38.38 3.55
C THR A 57 25.41 37.01 2.93
N GLN A 58 26.38 36.26 3.46
CA GLN A 58 26.58 34.85 3.09
C GLN A 58 25.40 34.02 3.62
N VAL A 59 24.64 33.42 2.72
CA VAL A 59 23.55 32.50 3.02
C VAL A 59 23.99 31.12 2.56
N LEU A 60 23.92 30.14 3.46
CA LEU A 60 24.18 28.74 3.11
C LEU A 60 22.99 28.22 2.29
N ASP A 61 23.19 28.01 1.01
CA ASP A 61 22.21 27.38 0.13
C ASP A 61 22.41 25.86 0.15
N CYS A 62 21.38 25.13 0.59
CA CYS A 62 21.36 23.67 0.64
C CYS A 62 20.33 23.06 -0.34
N SER A 63 19.92 23.81 -1.36
CA SER A 63 18.99 23.34 -2.40
C SER A 63 19.42 22.00 -3.02
N GLY A 64 20.71 21.84 -3.34
CA GLY A 64 21.27 20.59 -3.88
C GLY A 64 21.21 19.41 -2.89
N GLN A 65 21.33 19.67 -1.59
CA GLN A 65 21.16 18.64 -0.54
C GLN A 65 19.72 18.13 -0.52
N ASP A 66 18.75 19.04 -0.58
CA ASP A 66 17.33 18.72 -0.61
C ASP A 66 16.90 18.00 -1.88
N GLU A 67 17.53 18.32 -3.01
CA GLU A 67 17.36 17.59 -4.26
C GLU A 67 17.82 16.13 -4.14
N GLN A 68 18.99 15.88 -3.55
CA GLN A 68 19.48 14.51 -3.32
C GLN A 68 18.55 13.70 -2.42
N PHE A 69 18.08 14.28 -1.31
CA PHE A 69 17.11 13.60 -0.43
C PHE A 69 15.78 13.32 -1.15
N SER A 70 15.31 14.26 -1.97
CA SER A 70 14.10 14.07 -2.78
C SER A 70 14.27 12.94 -3.80
N LEU A 71 15.46 12.84 -4.40
CA LEU A 71 15.79 11.77 -5.35
C LEU A 71 15.85 10.39 -4.67
N VAL A 72 16.47 10.30 -3.48
CA VAL A 72 16.50 9.05 -2.68
C VAL A 72 15.09 8.52 -2.43
N PHE A 73 14.19 9.37 -1.94
CA PHE A 73 12.79 8.98 -1.71
C PHE A 73 12.06 8.61 -2.99
N THR A 74 12.30 9.37 -4.07
CA THR A 74 11.70 9.10 -5.38
C THR A 74 12.07 7.70 -5.88
N ILE A 75 13.36 7.35 -5.81
CA ILE A 75 13.84 6.02 -6.22
C ILE A 75 13.26 4.94 -5.32
N ALA A 76 13.31 5.12 -3.99
CA ALA A 76 12.82 4.11 -3.04
C ALA A 76 11.31 3.87 -3.17
N SER A 77 10.51 4.92 -3.38
CA SER A 77 9.05 4.83 -3.59
C SER A 77 8.70 4.27 -4.98
N PHE A 78 9.46 4.60 -6.02
CA PHE A 78 9.32 3.97 -7.33
C PHE A 78 9.61 2.47 -7.25
N ILE A 79 10.74 2.08 -6.66
CA ILE A 79 11.14 0.68 -6.46
C ILE A 79 10.08 -0.09 -5.66
N ASN A 80 9.53 0.51 -4.60
CA ASN A 80 8.46 -0.09 -3.80
C ASN A 80 7.28 -0.55 -4.66
N ASN A 81 6.81 0.31 -5.56
CA ASN A 81 5.64 0.02 -6.40
C ASN A 81 6.01 -0.85 -7.60
N PHE A 82 7.11 -0.52 -8.30
CA PHE A 82 7.55 -1.25 -9.49
C PHE A 82 7.92 -2.70 -9.18
N LEU A 83 8.66 -2.95 -8.08
CA LEU A 83 9.00 -4.32 -7.66
C LEU A 83 7.83 -5.10 -7.08
N THR A 84 6.66 -4.47 -6.85
CA THR A 84 5.44 -5.20 -6.47
C THR A 84 5.06 -6.22 -7.55
N LEU A 85 5.30 -5.93 -8.84
CA LEU A 85 5.04 -6.87 -9.92
C LEU A 85 5.87 -8.16 -9.82
N PRO A 86 7.22 -8.13 -9.85
CA PRO A 86 8.01 -9.34 -9.68
C PRO A 86 7.78 -10.01 -8.32
N ASN A 87 7.55 -9.24 -7.25
CA ASN A 87 7.18 -9.78 -5.94
C ASN A 87 5.83 -10.50 -5.96
N GLY A 88 4.87 -10.01 -6.76
CA GLY A 88 3.58 -10.65 -7.01
C GLY A 88 3.71 -11.96 -7.77
N PHE A 89 4.60 -12.03 -8.78
CA PHE A 89 4.95 -13.28 -9.45
C PHE A 89 5.61 -14.27 -8.48
N LEU A 90 6.58 -13.80 -7.69
CA LEU A 90 7.25 -14.60 -6.67
C LEU A 90 6.24 -15.19 -5.69
N PHE A 91 5.31 -14.37 -5.21
CA PHE A 91 4.25 -14.79 -4.29
C PHE A 91 3.31 -15.80 -4.94
N ASP A 92 2.79 -15.53 -6.14
CA ASP A 92 1.81 -16.40 -6.80
C ASP A 92 2.42 -17.76 -7.21
N TRP A 93 3.71 -17.82 -7.58
CA TRP A 93 4.34 -19.07 -8.05
C TRP A 93 5.01 -19.88 -6.95
N PHE A 94 5.79 -19.25 -6.09
CA PHE A 94 6.60 -19.95 -5.09
C PHE A 94 5.91 -20.02 -3.72
N GLY A 95 4.79 -19.30 -3.56
CA GLY A 95 4.00 -19.30 -2.34
C GLY A 95 4.55 -18.38 -1.25
N THR A 96 3.87 -18.44 -0.12
CA THR A 96 4.03 -17.51 1.00
C THR A 96 5.39 -17.62 1.68
N THR A 97 5.87 -18.84 1.97
CA THR A 97 7.13 -18.98 2.72
C THR A 97 8.31 -18.40 1.95
N VAL A 98 8.44 -18.71 0.66
CA VAL A 98 9.54 -18.21 -0.17
C VAL A 98 9.49 -16.69 -0.30
N ALA A 99 8.32 -16.14 -0.62
CA ALA A 99 8.13 -14.69 -0.73
C ALA A 99 8.45 -13.96 0.58
N ARG A 100 8.08 -14.54 1.73
CA ARG A 100 8.39 -13.97 3.04
C ARG A 100 9.86 -14.05 3.39
N LEU A 101 10.53 -15.18 3.17
CA LEU A 101 11.97 -15.31 3.44
C LEU A 101 12.79 -14.32 2.59
N PHE A 102 12.42 -14.17 1.31
CA PHE A 102 13.01 -13.17 0.44
C PHE A 102 12.75 -11.74 0.94
N GLY A 103 11.52 -11.43 1.36
CA GLY A 103 11.17 -10.13 1.95
C GLY A 103 11.96 -9.82 3.22
N ILE A 104 12.13 -10.80 4.12
CA ILE A 104 12.94 -10.67 5.34
C ILE A 104 14.40 -10.39 4.99
N PHE A 105 14.95 -11.12 4.02
CA PHE A 105 16.31 -10.90 3.56
C PHE A 105 16.52 -9.47 3.05
N LEU A 106 15.65 -8.99 2.15
CA LEU A 106 15.72 -7.62 1.63
C LEU A 106 15.56 -6.58 2.75
N TYR A 107 14.57 -6.75 3.62
CA TYR A 107 14.32 -5.80 4.72
C TYR A 107 15.51 -5.71 5.68
N THR A 108 16.08 -6.86 6.06
CA THR A 108 17.26 -6.94 6.93
C THR A 108 18.47 -6.29 6.25
N MET A 109 18.68 -6.56 4.96
CA MET A 109 19.76 -5.95 4.19
C MET A 109 19.62 -4.41 4.16
N GLY A 110 18.42 -3.90 3.86
CA GLY A 110 18.16 -2.46 3.83
C GLY A 110 18.39 -1.77 5.19
N THR A 111 17.90 -2.37 6.28
CA THR A 111 18.12 -1.82 7.64
C THR A 111 19.60 -1.82 8.03
N LEU A 112 20.34 -2.89 7.73
CA LEU A 112 21.78 -2.97 7.99
C LEU A 112 22.57 -1.94 7.16
N MET A 113 22.23 -1.76 5.89
CA MET A 113 22.88 -0.75 5.04
C MET A 113 22.69 0.67 5.60
N VAL A 114 21.51 1.00 6.12
CA VAL A 114 21.31 2.29 6.81
C VAL A 114 22.12 2.35 8.11
N ALA A 115 22.09 1.28 8.92
CA ALA A 115 22.80 1.24 10.21
C ALA A 115 24.32 1.47 10.08
N PHE A 116 24.94 1.01 8.99
CA PHE A 116 26.36 1.18 8.71
C PHE A 116 26.67 2.33 7.73
N SER A 117 25.65 3.08 7.30
CA SER A 117 25.87 4.29 6.50
C SER A 117 26.44 5.41 7.38
N THR A 118 27.15 6.34 6.74
CA THR A 118 27.72 7.54 7.37
C THR A 118 27.58 8.73 6.42
N ALA A 119 27.84 9.95 6.89
CA ALA A 119 27.85 11.14 6.03
C ALA A 119 28.80 10.99 4.82
N ALA A 120 29.96 10.35 5.01
CA ALA A 120 30.93 10.08 3.93
C ALA A 120 30.39 9.09 2.88
N SER A 121 29.49 8.18 3.28
CA SER A 121 28.84 7.19 2.42
C SER A 121 27.36 7.49 2.19
N SER A 122 27.00 8.78 2.07
CA SER A 122 25.60 9.23 1.88
C SER A 122 24.89 8.54 0.70
N ASN A 123 25.62 8.19 -0.35
CA ASN A 123 25.09 7.47 -1.52
C ASN A 123 24.59 6.05 -1.20
N LEU A 124 24.97 5.47 -0.06
CA LEU A 124 24.48 4.15 0.36
C LEU A 124 22.96 4.17 0.68
N LEU A 125 22.40 5.36 0.97
CA LEU A 125 20.97 5.53 1.24
C LEU A 125 20.09 5.13 0.03
N PHE A 126 20.58 5.32 -1.20
CA PHE A 126 19.85 4.96 -2.42
C PHE A 126 19.50 3.46 -2.46
N PRO A 127 20.48 2.52 -2.46
CA PRO A 127 20.16 1.10 -2.43
C PRO A 127 19.56 0.67 -1.09
N ALA A 128 19.96 1.26 0.04
CA ALA A 128 19.47 0.86 1.37
C ALA A 128 17.95 1.00 1.49
N LEU A 129 17.40 2.18 1.14
CA LEU A 129 15.97 2.44 1.26
C LEU A 129 15.16 1.78 0.15
N SER A 130 15.75 1.55 -1.01
CA SER A 130 15.12 0.81 -2.11
C SER A 130 14.89 -0.66 -1.77
N VAL A 131 15.88 -1.30 -1.16
CA VAL A 131 15.78 -2.70 -0.73
C VAL A 131 14.88 -2.80 0.50
N LEU A 132 14.97 -1.85 1.44
CA LEU A 132 14.07 -1.76 2.59
C LEU A 132 12.60 -1.72 2.16
N SER A 133 12.25 -0.85 1.19
CA SER A 133 10.88 -0.73 0.68
C SER A 133 10.43 -1.99 -0.06
N ALA A 134 11.30 -2.58 -0.88
CA ALA A 134 11.03 -3.83 -1.58
C ALA A 134 10.75 -5.02 -0.63
N GLY A 135 11.45 -5.10 0.50
CA GLY A 135 11.17 -6.08 1.56
C GLY A 135 9.86 -5.79 2.29
N GLY A 136 9.60 -4.52 2.61
CA GLY A 136 8.40 -4.08 3.31
C GLY A 136 7.10 -4.36 2.54
N ILE A 137 7.07 -4.10 1.22
CA ILE A 137 5.89 -4.39 0.39
C ILE A 137 5.57 -5.89 0.31
N LEU A 138 6.57 -6.78 0.38
CA LEU A 138 6.36 -8.23 0.43
C LEU A 138 5.64 -8.67 1.72
N PHE A 139 5.92 -8.02 2.86
CA PHE A 139 5.17 -8.26 4.09
C PHE A 139 3.70 -7.90 3.91
N LEU A 140 3.40 -6.77 3.24
CA LEU A 140 2.02 -6.40 2.96
C LEU A 140 1.32 -7.43 2.06
N ILE A 141 1.89 -7.76 0.89
CA ILE A 141 1.30 -8.70 -0.07
C ILE A 141 0.99 -10.04 0.61
N THR A 142 1.97 -10.58 1.34
CA THR A 142 1.82 -11.87 2.02
C THR A 142 0.81 -11.82 3.16
N ASN A 143 0.56 -10.66 3.76
CA ASN A 143 -0.46 -10.48 4.81
C ASN A 143 -1.87 -10.30 4.27
N MET A 144 -2.06 -9.73 3.07
CA MET A 144 -3.40 -9.53 2.49
C MET A 144 -4.19 -10.83 2.34
N GLN A 145 -3.53 -11.96 2.02
CA GLN A 145 -4.21 -13.26 1.90
C GLN A 145 -4.88 -13.73 3.21
N VAL A 146 -4.45 -13.23 4.37
CA VAL A 146 -5.07 -13.52 5.67
C VAL A 146 -6.54 -13.09 5.68
N GLY A 147 -6.93 -12.12 4.86
CA GLY A 147 -8.34 -11.75 4.67
C GLY A 147 -9.22 -12.92 4.21
N ASN A 148 -8.66 -13.90 3.47
CA ASN A 148 -9.39 -15.08 3.01
C ASN A 148 -9.88 -15.95 4.19
N LEU A 149 -9.24 -15.86 5.36
CA LEU A 149 -9.65 -16.58 6.57
C LEU A 149 -10.92 -16.03 7.24
N PHE A 150 -11.32 -14.81 6.87
CA PHE A 150 -12.40 -14.08 7.53
C PHE A 150 -13.66 -13.93 6.66
N GLY A 151 -13.75 -14.63 5.52
CA GLY A 151 -14.96 -14.75 4.70
C GLY A 151 -15.74 -13.44 4.50
N SER A 152 -16.80 -13.27 5.28
CA SER A 152 -17.68 -12.08 5.26
C SER A 152 -17.00 -10.75 5.59
N ARG A 153 -15.82 -10.77 6.22
CA ARG A 153 -15.02 -9.57 6.56
C ARG A 153 -13.72 -9.47 5.76
N ARG A 154 -13.60 -10.23 4.67
CA ARG A 154 -12.37 -10.34 3.87
C ARG A 154 -11.84 -8.98 3.42
N SER A 155 -12.69 -8.11 2.86
CA SER A 155 -12.27 -6.79 2.36
C SER A 155 -11.81 -5.90 3.51
N THR A 156 -12.52 -5.94 4.64
CA THR A 156 -12.19 -5.20 5.87
C THR A 156 -10.82 -5.58 6.42
N ILE A 157 -10.48 -6.87 6.42
CA ILE A 157 -9.16 -7.34 6.88
C ILE A 157 -8.06 -6.91 5.91
N ILE A 158 -8.29 -7.03 4.59
CA ILE A 158 -7.35 -6.57 3.56
C ILE A 158 -7.10 -5.07 3.67
N THR A 159 -8.15 -4.26 3.85
CA THR A 159 -7.99 -2.81 3.98
C THR A 159 -7.28 -2.45 5.28
N LEU A 160 -7.53 -3.15 6.39
CA LEU A 160 -6.83 -2.90 7.65
C LEU A 160 -5.31 -3.13 7.54
N TYR A 161 -4.87 -4.16 6.79
CA TYR A 161 -3.44 -4.35 6.52
C TYR A 161 -2.82 -3.22 5.71
N ASN A 162 -3.54 -2.70 4.72
CA ASN A 162 -3.09 -1.52 3.96
C ASN A 162 -3.04 -0.27 4.86
N GLY A 163 -4.02 -0.08 5.74
CA GLY A 163 -4.01 1.00 6.73
C GLY A 163 -2.83 0.91 7.70
N ALA A 164 -2.51 -0.30 8.18
CA ALA A 164 -1.34 -0.55 9.00
C ALA A 164 -0.04 -0.24 8.23
N PHE A 165 0.06 -0.66 6.97
CA PHE A 165 1.17 -0.31 6.10
C PHE A 165 1.33 1.21 5.95
N ASP A 166 0.24 1.94 5.69
CA ASP A 166 0.29 3.40 5.54
C ASP A 166 0.72 4.10 6.84
N SER A 167 0.26 3.59 7.98
CA SER A 167 0.58 4.11 9.33
C SER A 167 2.01 3.82 9.78
N SER A 168 2.68 2.85 9.15
CA SER A 168 4.06 2.49 9.49
C SER A 168 5.11 3.56 9.15
N SER A 169 4.71 4.56 8.35
CA SER A 169 5.47 5.81 8.18
C SER A 169 5.89 6.45 9.51
N ALA A 170 5.10 6.25 10.57
CA ALA A 170 5.42 6.73 11.90
C ALA A 170 6.66 6.09 12.54
N LEU A 171 7.13 4.95 12.03
CA LEU A 171 8.36 4.33 12.52
C LEU A 171 9.53 5.33 12.45
N PHE A 172 9.66 6.07 11.35
CA PHE A 172 10.71 7.06 11.19
C PHE A 172 10.50 8.30 12.07
N LEU A 173 9.26 8.62 12.43
CA LEU A 173 8.98 9.62 13.47
C LEU A 173 9.46 9.14 14.84
N VAL A 174 9.19 7.88 15.20
CA VAL A 174 9.70 7.29 16.45
C VAL A 174 11.23 7.30 16.48
N ILE A 175 11.88 6.96 15.37
CA ILE A 175 13.36 7.04 15.26
C ILE A 175 13.84 8.49 15.45
N LYS A 176 13.17 9.47 14.84
CA LYS A 176 13.49 10.90 15.03
C LYS A 176 13.40 11.29 16.50
N LEU A 177 12.30 10.96 17.18
CA LEU A 177 12.11 11.29 18.60
C LEU A 177 13.15 10.60 19.50
N LEU A 178 13.48 9.33 19.22
CA LEU A 178 14.56 8.62 19.92
C LEU A 178 15.91 9.29 19.68
N HIS A 179 16.16 9.77 18.46
CA HIS A 179 17.39 10.46 18.12
C HIS A 179 17.54 11.80 18.85
N GLU A 180 16.46 12.58 18.93
CA GLU A 180 16.41 13.81 19.74
C GLU A 180 16.63 13.53 21.23
N SER A 181 16.28 12.34 21.72
CA SER A 181 16.57 11.89 23.11
C SER A 181 18.00 11.36 23.32
N GLY A 182 18.84 11.35 22.28
CA GLY A 182 20.25 10.94 22.35
C GLY A 182 20.56 9.53 21.85
N VAL A 183 19.58 8.80 21.29
CA VAL A 183 19.84 7.48 20.69
C VAL A 183 20.42 7.63 19.29
N SER A 184 21.56 6.99 19.00
CA SER A 184 22.17 7.08 17.67
C SER A 184 21.34 6.41 16.58
N LEU A 185 21.36 6.96 15.36
CA LEU A 185 20.66 6.40 14.19
C LEU A 185 21.04 4.92 13.96
N ARG A 186 22.33 4.60 14.10
CA ARG A 186 22.87 3.24 13.99
C ARG A 186 22.21 2.26 14.96
N SER A 187 22.02 2.64 16.22
CA SER A 187 21.41 1.76 17.23
C SER A 187 19.94 1.46 16.90
N SER A 188 19.19 2.48 16.47
CA SER A 188 17.79 2.34 16.05
C SER A 188 17.64 1.37 14.87
N PHE A 189 18.48 1.48 13.84
CA PHE A 189 18.41 0.58 12.69
C PHE A 189 18.93 -0.84 12.99
N LEU A 190 19.93 -1.02 13.86
CA LEU A 190 20.34 -2.34 14.33
C LEU A 190 19.23 -3.05 15.12
N PHE A 191 18.48 -2.31 15.93
CA PHE A 191 17.30 -2.84 16.61
C PHE A 191 16.24 -3.31 15.60
N LEU A 192 15.97 -2.53 14.55
CA LEU A 192 15.05 -2.95 13.48
C LEU A 192 15.55 -4.20 12.75
N SER A 193 16.86 -4.31 12.48
CA SER A 193 17.43 -5.52 11.89
C SER A 193 17.22 -6.75 12.80
N ALA A 194 17.40 -6.60 14.12
CA ALA A 194 17.17 -7.68 15.10
C ALA A 194 15.70 -8.14 15.16
N CYS A 195 14.75 -7.22 14.97
CA CYS A 195 13.32 -7.54 14.87
C CYS A 195 12.98 -8.51 13.71
N SER A 196 13.89 -8.71 12.75
CA SER A 196 13.71 -9.70 11.67
C SER A 196 13.54 -11.13 12.17
N VAL A 197 14.01 -11.45 13.38
CA VAL A 197 13.75 -12.75 14.04
C VAL A 197 12.25 -12.96 14.28
N ILE A 198 11.50 -11.89 14.59
CA ILE A 198 10.05 -11.94 14.80
C ILE A 198 9.35 -12.30 13.48
N HIS A 199 9.81 -11.74 12.35
CA HIS A 199 9.28 -12.07 11.03
C HIS A 199 9.53 -13.53 10.66
N LEU A 200 10.70 -14.08 10.98
CA LEU A 200 11.02 -15.49 10.78
C LEU A 200 10.09 -16.39 11.60
N PHE A 201 9.93 -16.09 12.89
CA PHE A 201 9.02 -16.84 13.76
C PHE A 201 7.59 -16.86 13.19
N ARG A 202 7.06 -15.68 12.84
CA ARG A 202 5.73 -15.60 12.22
C ARG A 202 5.62 -16.39 10.93
N THR A 203 6.64 -16.34 10.08
CA THR A 203 6.66 -17.04 8.78
C THR A 203 6.57 -18.55 8.93
N PHE A 204 7.26 -19.13 9.90
CA PHE A 204 7.26 -20.58 10.09
C PHE A 204 6.09 -21.09 10.94
N PHE A 205 5.61 -20.30 11.90
CA PHE A 205 4.63 -20.78 12.89
C PHE A 205 3.19 -20.32 12.66
N LEU A 206 2.97 -19.17 12.02
CA LEU A 206 1.65 -18.56 11.86
C LEU A 206 1.20 -18.40 10.40
N MET A 207 2.09 -18.58 9.42
CA MET A 207 1.75 -18.46 7.99
C MET A 207 1.73 -19.84 7.30
N PRO A 208 0.89 -20.02 6.26
CA PRO A 208 0.91 -21.23 5.45
C PRO A 208 2.16 -21.30 4.56
N ARG A 209 2.49 -22.49 4.06
CA ARG A 209 3.60 -22.69 3.12
C ARG A 209 3.34 -22.10 1.73
N HIS A 210 2.16 -22.38 1.17
CA HIS A 210 1.77 -21.94 -0.17
C HIS A 210 0.82 -20.73 -0.13
N HIS A 211 -0.49 -20.93 -0.22
CA HIS A 211 -1.46 -19.84 -0.25
C HIS A 211 -2.67 -20.17 0.62
N ILE A 212 -3.36 -19.13 1.11
CA ILE A 212 -4.69 -19.30 1.70
C ILE A 212 -5.72 -19.24 0.56
N PRO A 213 -6.38 -20.35 0.21
CA PRO A 213 -7.36 -20.37 -0.88
C PRO A 213 -8.61 -19.53 -0.52
N TYR A 214 -9.30 -19.06 -1.55
CA TYR A 214 -10.62 -18.44 -1.44
C TYR A 214 -11.53 -18.98 -2.55
N PRO A 215 -12.68 -19.59 -2.25
CA PRO A 215 -13.27 -19.80 -0.90
C PRO A 215 -12.44 -20.73 -0.01
N LEU A 216 -12.55 -20.56 1.32
CA LEU A 216 -11.77 -21.31 2.30
C LEU A 216 -12.38 -22.71 2.52
N PRO A 217 -11.62 -23.82 2.34
CA PRO A 217 -12.09 -25.17 2.69
C PRO A 217 -12.34 -25.33 4.20
N ASP A 218 -13.34 -26.14 4.57
CA ASP A 218 -13.79 -26.32 5.96
C ASP A 218 -12.66 -26.77 6.90
N ASP A 219 -11.71 -27.58 6.43
CA ASP A 219 -10.62 -28.15 7.21
C ASP A 219 -9.22 -27.65 6.81
N PHE A 220 -9.07 -26.42 6.29
CA PHE A 220 -7.75 -25.89 5.90
C PHE A 220 -6.75 -25.82 7.10
N PRO A 221 -5.69 -26.65 7.12
CA PRO A 221 -4.70 -26.65 8.19
C PRO A 221 -3.54 -25.70 7.85
N TYR A 222 -3.20 -24.79 8.75
CA TYR A 222 -2.00 -23.96 8.63
C TYR A 222 -1.41 -23.57 10.00
N GLY A 223 -0.12 -23.24 10.02
CA GLY A 223 0.64 -22.96 11.25
C GLY A 223 0.98 -24.22 12.06
N MET A 224 1.49 -24.04 13.29
CA MET A 224 1.82 -25.16 14.17
C MET A 224 0.55 -25.90 14.64
N THR A 225 0.35 -27.12 14.13
CA THR A 225 -0.63 -28.08 14.64
C THR A 225 -0.04 -28.81 15.84
N CYS A 226 -0.36 -28.35 17.05
CA CYS A 226 -0.08 -29.11 18.27
C CYS A 226 -1.18 -30.18 18.45
N GLY A 227 -1.04 -31.31 17.75
CA GLY A 227 -1.97 -32.45 17.83
C GLY A 227 -1.97 -33.32 16.57
N LYS A 228 -1.90 -34.65 16.78
CA LYS A 228 -1.69 -35.74 15.79
C LYS A 228 -2.19 -35.43 14.37
N SER A 229 -1.23 -35.27 13.46
CA SER A 229 -1.46 -35.13 12.02
C SER A 229 -2.08 -36.42 11.46
N LYS A 230 -3.29 -36.35 10.89
CA LYS A 230 -3.65 -37.29 9.83
C LYS A 230 -2.96 -36.78 8.57
N THR A 231 -1.90 -37.47 8.17
CA THR A 231 -1.21 -37.28 6.90
C THR A 231 -2.23 -37.52 5.79
N LEU A 232 -2.68 -36.46 5.11
CA LEU A 232 -3.35 -36.60 3.82
C LEU A 232 -2.23 -36.64 2.78
N ASN A 233 -1.79 -37.84 2.43
CA ASN A 233 -0.89 -38.05 1.31
C ASN A 233 -1.65 -37.71 0.02
N LEU A 234 -1.28 -36.62 -0.65
CA LEU A 234 -1.44 -36.55 -2.10
C LEU A 234 -0.31 -37.38 -2.72
N GLU A 235 -0.49 -38.70 -2.72
CA GLU A 235 0.31 -39.57 -3.57
C GLU A 235 -0.37 -39.70 -4.93
N THR A 236 0.40 -39.30 -5.94
CA THR A 236 0.18 -39.56 -7.35
C THR A 236 0.21 -41.08 -7.53
N SER A 237 -0.92 -41.73 -7.77
CA SER A 237 -0.96 -43.14 -8.17
C SER A 237 -1.69 -43.28 -9.49
N GLY A 238 -0.96 -43.79 -10.49
CA GLY A 238 -1.47 -44.10 -11.81
C GLY A 238 -2.44 -45.28 -11.82
N ASN A 239 -3.28 -45.27 -12.85
CA ASN A 239 -3.99 -46.37 -13.51
C ASN A 239 -4.42 -47.58 -12.67
N THR A 240 -5.73 -47.69 -12.43
CA THR A 240 -6.48 -48.92 -12.76
C THR A 240 -7.97 -48.61 -12.91
N VAL A 241 -8.56 -49.14 -13.99
CA VAL A 241 -9.97 -49.08 -14.37
C VAL A 241 -10.79 -50.04 -13.52
N THR A 242 -11.90 -49.60 -12.94
CA THR A 242 -13.17 -50.38 -12.85
C THR A 242 -14.35 -49.46 -12.54
N GLU A 243 -15.45 -49.68 -13.27
CA GLU A 243 -16.74 -48.99 -13.18
C GLU A 243 -17.45 -49.22 -11.83
N GLU A 244 -18.17 -48.20 -11.33
CA GLU A 244 -19.63 -48.24 -11.11
C GLU A 244 -20.16 -46.95 -10.41
N THR A 245 -20.97 -46.20 -11.18
CA THR A 245 -22.34 -45.76 -10.86
C THR A 245 -22.62 -44.67 -9.78
N HIS A 246 -22.88 -43.46 -10.31
CA HIS A 246 -23.85 -42.41 -9.88
C HIS A 246 -23.78 -41.76 -8.47
N LEU A 247 -23.43 -40.46 -8.43
CA LEU A 247 -24.39 -39.38 -8.07
C LEU A 247 -23.84 -38.00 -8.49
N HIS A 248 -24.53 -37.36 -9.44
CA HIS A 248 -24.28 -36.00 -9.90
C HIS A 248 -24.28 -34.99 -8.73
N LYS A 249 -23.19 -34.21 -8.64
CA LYS A 249 -23.30 -32.81 -8.22
C LYS A 249 -22.43 -32.01 -9.17
N ASP A 250 -23.07 -31.45 -10.20
CA ASP A 250 -22.49 -30.46 -11.10
C ASP A 250 -21.92 -29.30 -10.30
N VAL A 251 -20.64 -29.37 -9.96
CA VAL A 251 -19.82 -28.18 -9.79
C VAL A 251 -19.40 -27.82 -11.20
N THR A 252 -20.13 -26.90 -11.82
CA THR A 252 -19.65 -26.23 -13.03
C THR A 252 -18.26 -25.67 -12.71
N VAL A 253 -17.23 -26.31 -13.26
CA VAL A 253 -15.86 -25.81 -13.26
C VAL A 253 -15.90 -24.51 -14.05
N GLN A 254 -16.11 -23.41 -13.34
CA GLN A 254 -16.11 -22.08 -13.93
C GLN A 254 -14.69 -21.85 -14.44
N GLN A 255 -14.52 -21.89 -15.76
CA GLN A 255 -13.23 -21.77 -16.43
C GLN A 255 -12.54 -20.50 -15.93
N GLU A 256 -11.47 -20.65 -15.13
CA GLU A 256 -10.78 -19.52 -14.52
C GLU A 256 -10.24 -18.62 -15.63
N LYS A 257 -10.62 -17.34 -15.61
CA LYS A 257 -10.18 -16.35 -16.61
C LYS A 257 -8.65 -16.32 -16.67
N SER A 258 -8.11 -16.38 -17.87
CA SER A 258 -6.65 -16.31 -18.03
C SER A 258 -6.11 -14.95 -17.58
N PHE A 259 -4.87 -14.91 -17.09
CA PHE A 259 -4.21 -13.65 -16.70
C PHE A 259 -4.28 -12.58 -17.81
N ARG A 260 -4.11 -12.97 -19.07
CA ARG A 260 -4.18 -12.06 -20.22
C ARG A 260 -5.58 -11.46 -20.38
N GLU A 261 -6.63 -12.24 -20.20
CA GLU A 261 -8.02 -11.74 -20.23
C GLU A 261 -8.28 -10.77 -19.07
N CYS A 262 -7.73 -11.02 -17.88
CA CYS A 262 -7.86 -10.10 -16.75
C CYS A 262 -7.21 -8.75 -17.05
N VAL A 263 -5.98 -8.74 -17.57
CA VAL A 263 -5.22 -7.50 -17.87
C VAL A 263 -5.85 -6.71 -19.01
N MET A 264 -6.38 -7.39 -20.04
CA MET A 264 -7.05 -6.74 -21.17
C MET A 264 -8.50 -6.32 -20.86
N SER A 265 -8.99 -6.59 -19.65
CA SER A 265 -10.34 -6.21 -19.26
C SER A 265 -10.50 -4.70 -19.10
N ARG A 266 -11.67 -4.20 -19.47
CA ARG A 266 -12.03 -2.78 -19.30
C ARG A 266 -11.95 -2.35 -17.83
N PHE A 267 -12.26 -3.26 -16.91
CA PHE A 267 -12.12 -3.03 -15.47
C PHE A 267 -10.68 -2.76 -15.06
N PHE A 268 -9.75 -3.59 -15.53
CA PHE A 268 -8.33 -3.46 -15.20
C PHE A 268 -7.77 -2.13 -15.70
N VAL A 269 -7.95 -1.80 -16.98
CA VAL A 269 -7.41 -0.57 -17.57
C VAL A 269 -7.95 0.69 -16.87
N LEU A 270 -9.26 0.75 -16.61
CA LEU A 270 -9.84 1.88 -15.89
C LEU A 270 -9.40 1.94 -14.42
N HIS A 271 -9.17 0.79 -13.78
CA HIS A 271 -8.68 0.74 -12.41
C HIS A 271 -7.22 1.21 -12.31
N VAL A 272 -6.38 0.83 -13.26
CA VAL A 272 -5.01 1.34 -13.38
C VAL A 272 -5.02 2.85 -13.57
N LEU A 273 -5.85 3.38 -14.47
CA LEU A 273 -5.96 4.83 -14.66
C LEU A 273 -6.41 5.53 -13.36
N TRP A 274 -7.42 4.99 -12.69
CA TRP A 274 -7.93 5.49 -11.41
C TRP A 274 -6.84 5.54 -10.33
N LEU A 275 -6.11 4.44 -10.13
CA LEU A 275 -5.03 4.39 -9.13
C LEU A 275 -3.91 5.36 -9.51
N SER A 276 -3.48 5.38 -10.78
CA SER A 276 -2.35 6.16 -11.25
C SER A 276 -2.55 7.67 -11.05
N VAL A 277 -3.74 8.20 -11.37
CA VAL A 277 -4.04 9.62 -11.21
C VAL A 277 -4.04 10.02 -9.73
N ILE A 278 -4.70 9.23 -8.87
CA ILE A 278 -4.77 9.53 -7.43
C ILE A 278 -3.37 9.39 -6.80
N GLN A 279 -2.61 8.35 -7.16
CA GLN A 279 -1.27 8.10 -6.62
C GLN A 279 -0.29 9.22 -7.00
N LEU A 280 -0.29 9.67 -8.26
CA LEU A 280 0.52 10.80 -8.71
C LEU A 280 0.26 12.06 -7.88
N ARG A 281 -1.02 12.36 -7.59
CA ARG A 281 -1.40 13.50 -6.76
C ARG A 281 -0.85 13.41 -5.33
N HIS A 282 -0.83 12.21 -4.75
CA HIS A 282 -0.28 11.98 -3.41
C HIS A 282 1.22 12.17 -3.37
N TYR A 283 1.94 11.58 -4.32
CA TYR A 283 3.40 11.67 -4.34
C TYR A 283 3.88 13.09 -4.62
N PHE A 284 3.22 13.81 -5.55
CA PHE A 284 3.52 15.22 -5.77
C PHE A 284 3.31 16.05 -4.50
N PHE A 285 2.23 15.82 -3.74
CA PHE A 285 2.00 16.53 -2.47
C PHE A 285 3.07 16.22 -1.42
N ILE A 286 3.39 14.94 -1.21
CA ILE A 286 4.41 14.53 -0.23
C ILE A 286 5.79 15.10 -0.62
N GLY A 287 6.14 15.05 -1.91
CA GLY A 287 7.41 15.57 -2.42
C GLY A 287 7.54 17.09 -2.34
N THR A 288 6.43 17.84 -2.43
CA THR A 288 6.43 19.32 -2.33
C THR A 288 6.10 19.86 -0.94
N LEU A 289 5.79 19.00 0.04
CA LEU A 289 5.32 19.44 1.36
C LEU A 289 6.34 20.33 2.09
N ASN A 290 7.61 19.92 2.13
CA ASN A 290 8.65 20.67 2.82
C ASN A 290 8.86 22.08 2.19
N PRO A 291 9.09 22.22 0.86
CA PRO A 291 9.16 23.52 0.22
C PRO A 291 7.89 24.38 0.38
N LEU A 292 6.70 23.75 0.31
CA LEU A 292 5.42 24.45 0.51
C LEU A 292 5.33 25.05 1.92
N LEU A 293 5.66 24.27 2.94
CA LEU A 293 5.62 24.74 4.33
C LEU A 293 6.64 25.84 4.57
N GLN A 294 7.88 25.69 4.09
CA GLN A 294 8.90 26.74 4.17
C GLN A 294 8.41 28.06 3.57
N ARG A 295 7.74 28.00 2.41
CA ARG A 295 7.17 29.19 1.77
C ARG A 295 6.02 29.80 2.57
N LEU A 296 5.10 28.97 3.06
CA LEU A 296 3.92 29.44 3.80
C LEU A 296 4.25 29.98 5.20
N THR A 297 5.35 29.55 5.82
CA THR A 297 5.81 30.03 7.13
C THR A 297 6.88 31.12 7.04
N ALA A 298 7.17 31.64 5.84
CA ALA A 298 8.27 32.57 5.59
C ALA A 298 9.64 32.08 6.12
N GLY A 299 9.84 30.75 6.12
CA GLY A 299 11.09 30.12 6.55
C GLY A 299 11.24 29.88 8.06
N ASP A 300 10.20 30.11 8.88
CA ASP A 300 10.29 29.84 10.33
C ASP A 300 10.47 28.33 10.60
N PRO A 301 11.64 27.90 11.12
CA PRO A 301 11.95 26.48 11.32
C PRO A 301 11.05 25.83 12.38
N SER A 302 10.56 26.60 13.36
CA SER A 302 9.73 26.07 14.44
C SER A 302 8.33 25.68 13.94
N LEU A 303 7.71 26.55 13.15
CA LEU A 303 6.41 26.29 12.51
C LEU A 303 6.52 25.18 11.46
N VAL A 304 7.58 25.16 10.65
CA VAL A 304 7.80 24.06 9.68
C VAL A 304 7.86 22.72 10.42
N SER A 305 8.65 22.64 11.50
CA SER A 305 8.76 21.42 12.31
C SER A 305 7.40 21.01 12.91
N GLN A 306 6.62 21.97 13.42
CA GLN A 306 5.27 21.72 13.95
C GLN A 306 4.35 21.09 12.89
N TYR A 307 4.30 21.65 11.68
CA TYR A 307 3.43 21.14 10.61
C TYR A 307 3.91 19.79 10.06
N ILE A 308 5.22 19.56 9.97
CA ILE A 308 5.78 18.25 9.61
C ILE A 308 5.41 17.19 10.65
N ASN A 309 5.55 17.52 11.94
CA ASN A 309 5.16 16.62 13.02
C ASN A 309 3.65 16.34 13.00
N ALA A 310 2.82 17.35 12.71
CA ALA A 310 1.38 17.18 12.55
C ALA A 310 1.04 16.26 11.37
N PHE A 311 1.69 16.45 10.21
CA PHE A 311 1.51 15.56 9.07
C PHE A 311 1.90 14.12 9.42
N ALA A 312 3.05 13.92 10.04
CA ALA A 312 3.50 12.59 10.48
C ALA A 312 2.53 11.95 11.50
N LEU A 313 2.00 12.73 12.45
CA LEU A 313 1.00 12.27 13.41
C LEU A 313 -0.32 11.91 12.73
N THR A 314 -0.76 12.68 11.73
CA THR A 314 -1.97 12.31 10.98
C THR A 314 -1.79 11.01 10.21
N GLN A 315 -0.59 10.71 9.70
CA GLN A 315 -0.32 9.44 9.01
C GLN A 315 -0.50 8.20 9.89
N LEU A 316 -0.27 8.31 11.21
CA LEU A 316 -0.57 7.24 12.19
C LEU A 316 -2.06 6.85 12.20
N CYS A 317 -2.95 7.77 11.86
CA CYS A 317 -4.38 7.53 11.86
C CYS A 317 -4.85 6.71 10.64
N GLY A 318 -3.99 6.39 9.67
CA GLY A 318 -4.36 5.63 8.48
C GLY A 318 -5.00 4.28 8.80
N VAL A 319 -4.52 3.58 9.83
CA VAL A 319 -5.05 2.29 10.30
C VAL A 319 -6.48 2.43 10.84
N LEU A 320 -6.86 3.60 11.35
CA LEU A 320 -8.21 3.90 11.86
C LEU A 320 -9.17 4.23 10.71
N CYS A 321 -8.67 4.84 9.64
CA CYS A 321 -9.45 5.21 8.45
C CYS A 321 -9.67 4.03 7.48
N ALA A 322 -8.67 3.15 7.35
CA ALA A 322 -8.71 2.02 6.42
C ALA A 322 -9.87 1.02 6.58
N PRO A 323 -10.37 0.67 7.79
CA PRO A 323 -11.48 -0.27 7.91
C PRO A 323 -12.78 0.31 7.34
N TRP A 324 -12.97 1.63 7.29
CA TRP A 324 -14.19 2.21 6.73
C TRP A 324 -14.40 1.82 5.27
N ASN A 325 -13.33 1.78 4.47
CA ASN A 325 -13.39 1.34 3.08
C ASN A 325 -13.84 -0.13 2.97
N GLY A 326 -13.19 -1.02 3.73
CA GLY A 326 -13.52 -2.44 3.70
C GLY A 326 -14.90 -2.77 4.26
N LEU A 327 -15.37 -2.04 5.28
CA LEU A 327 -16.75 -2.14 5.78
C LEU A 327 -17.77 -1.74 4.72
N ILE A 328 -17.47 -0.72 3.90
CA ILE A 328 -18.31 -0.33 2.76
C ILE A 328 -18.39 -1.46 1.72
N MET A 329 -17.28 -2.15 1.46
CA MET A 329 -17.23 -3.26 0.51
C MET A 329 -17.94 -4.52 1.03
N ASP A 330 -17.76 -4.84 2.31
CA ASP A 330 -18.36 -6.02 2.94
C ASP A 330 -19.82 -5.80 3.41
N ARG A 331 -20.39 -4.59 3.28
CA ARG A 331 -21.71 -4.19 3.84
C ARG A 331 -22.91 -5.06 3.48
N HIS A 332 -22.80 -5.82 2.39
CA HIS A 332 -23.86 -6.67 1.86
C HIS A 332 -23.66 -8.14 2.24
N LYS A 333 -22.46 -8.52 2.70
CA LYS A 333 -22.15 -9.90 3.09
C LYS A 333 -22.95 -10.29 4.33
N GLY A 334 -23.58 -11.46 4.27
CA GLY A 334 -24.48 -11.96 5.31
C GLY A 334 -25.92 -11.44 5.23
N LYS A 335 -26.27 -10.63 4.22
CA LYS A 335 -27.67 -10.23 3.95
C LYS A 335 -28.29 -11.15 2.89
N PRO A 336 -29.62 -11.35 2.91
CA PRO A 336 -30.30 -12.08 1.85
C PRO A 336 -30.08 -11.38 0.50
N ARG A 337 -29.68 -12.17 -0.50
CA ARG A 337 -29.45 -11.70 -1.87
C ARG A 337 -30.76 -11.74 -2.64
N ALA A 338 -30.88 -10.90 -3.67
CA ALA A 338 -31.99 -11.03 -4.60
C ALA A 338 -31.91 -12.38 -5.35
N ALA A 339 -33.05 -12.94 -5.74
CA ALA A 339 -33.09 -14.21 -6.47
C ALA A 339 -32.26 -14.11 -7.76
N GLY A 340 -31.33 -15.05 -7.95
CA GLY A 340 -30.43 -15.07 -9.11
C GLY A 340 -29.25 -14.08 -9.07
N ASP A 341 -29.03 -13.37 -7.96
CA ASP A 341 -27.86 -12.49 -7.78
C ASP A 341 -26.62 -13.28 -7.35
N SER A 342 -25.57 -13.24 -8.18
CA SER A 342 -24.29 -13.89 -7.85
C SER A 342 -23.55 -13.13 -6.73
N GLU A 343 -22.72 -13.83 -5.96
CA GLU A 343 -21.91 -13.20 -4.90
C GLU A 343 -20.98 -12.12 -5.47
N GLN A 344 -20.37 -12.43 -6.61
CA GLN A 344 -19.44 -11.55 -7.31
C GLN A 344 -20.12 -10.25 -7.80
N GLU A 345 -21.37 -10.31 -8.25
CA GLU A 345 -22.13 -9.12 -8.65
C GLU A 345 -22.45 -8.20 -7.47
N ALA A 346 -22.84 -8.79 -6.33
CA ALA A 346 -23.11 -8.03 -5.12
C ALA A 346 -21.83 -7.37 -4.56
N ASP A 347 -20.72 -8.10 -4.56
CA ASP A 347 -19.39 -7.59 -4.19
C ASP A 347 -18.95 -6.45 -5.11
N LEU A 348 -19.12 -6.60 -6.43
CA LEU A 348 -18.78 -5.56 -7.41
C LEU A 348 -19.66 -4.31 -7.27
N ARG A 349 -20.95 -4.47 -6.99
CA ARG A 349 -21.86 -3.35 -6.72
C ARG A 349 -21.49 -2.60 -5.45
N ALA A 350 -20.98 -3.29 -4.42
CA ALA A 350 -20.49 -2.66 -3.20
C ALA A 350 -19.22 -1.83 -3.45
N SER A 351 -18.33 -2.29 -4.34
CA SER A 351 -17.09 -1.58 -4.68
C SER A 351 -17.32 -0.21 -5.33
N VAL A 352 -18.42 -0.02 -6.06
CA VAL A 352 -18.78 1.27 -6.68
C VAL A 352 -18.75 2.42 -5.68
N LEU A 353 -19.36 2.24 -4.49
CA LEU A 353 -19.38 3.30 -3.48
C LEU A 353 -17.98 3.57 -2.93
N SER A 354 -17.20 2.51 -2.68
CA SER A 354 -15.82 2.62 -2.22
C SER A 354 -14.99 3.44 -3.22
N LEU A 355 -15.00 3.06 -4.49
CA LEU A 355 -14.26 3.73 -5.57
C LEU A 355 -14.68 5.20 -5.77
N PHE A 356 -15.99 5.47 -5.70
CA PHE A 356 -16.53 6.83 -5.81
C PHE A 356 -16.11 7.72 -4.64
N LEU A 357 -16.21 7.22 -3.40
CA LEU A 357 -15.81 7.97 -2.22
C LEU A 357 -14.31 8.27 -2.23
N THR A 358 -13.47 7.34 -2.69
CA THR A 358 -12.04 7.60 -2.86
C THR A 358 -11.79 8.68 -3.92
N ALA A 359 -12.50 8.68 -5.06
CA ALA A 359 -12.37 9.74 -6.06
C ALA A 359 -12.79 11.11 -5.51
N LEU A 360 -13.91 11.15 -4.77
CA LEU A 360 -14.39 12.37 -4.11
C LEU A 360 -13.41 12.90 -3.05
N GLN A 361 -12.90 12.02 -2.19
CA GLN A 361 -11.89 12.38 -1.20
C GLN A 361 -10.61 12.93 -1.87
N CYS A 362 -10.16 12.34 -2.99
CA CYS A 362 -9.01 12.83 -3.75
C CYS A 362 -9.26 14.24 -4.29
N LEU A 363 -10.46 14.51 -4.83
CA LEU A 363 -10.82 15.84 -5.32
C LEU A 363 -10.82 16.87 -4.18
N LEU A 364 -11.45 16.55 -3.05
CA LEU A 364 -11.49 17.44 -1.88
C LEU A 364 -10.09 17.73 -1.33
N PHE A 365 -9.27 16.70 -1.15
CA PHE A 365 -7.86 16.82 -0.79
C PHE A 365 -7.11 17.74 -1.78
N SER A 366 -7.32 17.53 -3.09
CA SER A 366 -6.62 18.28 -4.12
C SER A 366 -6.98 19.76 -4.10
N ILE A 367 -8.26 20.09 -3.89
CA ILE A 367 -8.74 21.47 -3.75
C ILE A 367 -8.11 22.13 -2.52
N CYS A 368 -8.13 21.47 -1.36
CA CYS A 368 -7.53 22.03 -0.14
C CYS A 368 -6.02 22.27 -0.28
N ALA A 369 -5.30 21.32 -0.87
CA ALA A 369 -3.87 21.43 -1.11
C ALA A 369 -3.50 22.50 -2.17
N SER A 370 -4.41 22.90 -3.05
CA SER A 370 -4.19 24.01 -3.99
C SER A 370 -4.27 25.40 -3.35
N ILE A 371 -4.90 25.52 -2.17
CA ILE A 371 -5.12 26.80 -1.50
C ILE A 371 -3.93 27.10 -0.57
N PRO A 372 -3.16 28.18 -0.80
CA PRO A 372 -1.97 28.52 -0.02
C PRO A 372 -2.33 29.18 1.32
N TYR A 373 -3.08 28.46 2.17
CA TYR A 373 -3.49 28.91 3.50
C TYR A 373 -2.98 27.94 4.56
N LEU A 374 -2.16 28.43 5.49
CA LEU A 374 -1.40 27.60 6.42
C LEU A 374 -2.30 26.81 7.41
N PRO A 375 -3.33 27.38 8.07
CA PRO A 375 -4.23 26.60 8.94
C PRO A 375 -5.02 25.50 8.21
N LEU A 376 -5.36 25.70 6.93
CA LEU A 376 -6.06 24.69 6.12
C LEU A 376 -5.21 23.44 5.86
N GLN A 377 -3.89 23.51 6.02
CA GLN A 377 -3.02 22.35 5.81
C GLN A 377 -3.31 21.21 6.79
N TYR A 378 -3.77 21.49 8.02
CA TYR A 378 -4.21 20.44 8.94
C TYR A 378 -5.37 19.60 8.36
N LEU A 379 -6.38 20.26 7.78
CA LEU A 379 -7.48 19.57 7.11
C LEU A 379 -6.98 18.82 5.87
N THR A 380 -6.06 19.43 5.12
CA THR A 380 -5.43 18.81 3.95
C THR A 380 -4.73 17.50 4.32
N PHE A 381 -4.00 17.48 5.44
CA PHE A 381 -3.34 16.28 5.95
C PHE A 381 -4.34 15.18 6.31
N VAL A 382 -5.43 15.52 7.01
CA VAL A 382 -6.49 14.57 7.37
C VAL A 382 -7.14 13.98 6.10
N LEU A 383 -7.50 14.82 5.13
CA LEU A 383 -8.10 14.38 3.87
C LEU A 383 -7.13 13.51 3.06
N GLN A 384 -5.84 13.86 3.05
CA GLN A 384 -4.81 13.09 2.36
C GLN A 384 -4.66 11.68 2.97
N VAL A 385 -4.59 11.57 4.29
CA VAL A 385 -4.45 10.26 4.96
C VAL A 385 -5.70 9.41 4.79
N LEU A 386 -6.87 10.02 4.93
CA LEU A 386 -8.15 9.34 4.69
C LEU A 386 -8.21 8.79 3.26
N ASN A 387 -7.86 9.62 2.28
CA ASN A 387 -7.90 9.22 0.88
C ASN A 387 -6.88 8.13 0.56
N ARG A 388 -5.66 8.26 1.07
CA ARG A 388 -4.59 7.26 0.91
C ARG A 388 -5.01 5.89 1.44
N SER A 389 -5.61 5.86 2.62
CA SER A 389 -6.10 4.62 3.25
C SER A 389 -7.19 3.95 2.40
N PHE A 390 -8.09 4.74 1.82
CA PHE A 390 -9.13 4.27 0.90
C PHE A 390 -8.57 3.84 -0.45
N LEU A 391 -7.51 4.49 -0.93
CA LEU A 391 -6.88 4.20 -2.21
C LEU A 391 -6.23 2.81 -2.23
N TYR A 392 -5.28 2.56 -1.33
CA TYR A 392 -4.52 1.30 -1.33
C TYR A 392 -5.34 0.14 -0.79
N GLY A 393 -6.10 0.36 0.30
CA GLY A 393 -7.04 -0.62 0.82
C GLY A 393 -8.12 -0.97 -0.19
N GLY A 394 -8.73 0.04 -0.83
CA GLY A 394 -9.76 -0.13 -1.84
C GLY A 394 -9.23 -0.79 -3.12
N ASN A 395 -8.01 -0.46 -3.57
CA ASN A 395 -7.33 -1.16 -4.67
C ASN A 395 -7.18 -2.66 -4.38
N ALA A 396 -6.58 -3.00 -3.24
CA ALA A 396 -6.39 -4.40 -2.85
C ALA A 396 -7.72 -5.16 -2.74
N ALA A 397 -8.71 -4.56 -2.07
CA ALA A 397 -10.02 -5.17 -1.92
C ALA A 397 -10.77 -5.29 -3.25
N PHE A 398 -10.70 -4.29 -4.13
CA PHE A 398 -11.31 -4.33 -5.46
C PHE A 398 -10.71 -5.44 -6.32
N ILE A 399 -9.37 -5.55 -6.37
CA ILE A 399 -8.70 -6.61 -7.13
C ILE A 399 -9.10 -7.99 -6.58
N SER A 400 -9.22 -8.12 -5.26
CA SER A 400 -9.63 -9.36 -4.60
C SER A 400 -11.06 -9.80 -4.92
N VAL A 401 -11.92 -8.86 -5.32
CA VAL A 401 -13.34 -9.05 -5.67
C VAL A 401 -13.53 -9.22 -7.18
N ALA A 402 -12.89 -8.36 -7.97
CA ALA A 402 -13.12 -8.27 -9.41
C ALA A 402 -12.39 -9.37 -10.19
N PHE A 403 -11.32 -9.93 -9.64
CA PHE A 403 -10.45 -10.89 -10.32
C PHE A 403 -10.23 -12.19 -9.52
N PRO A 404 -9.87 -13.30 -10.21
CA PRO A 404 -9.57 -14.57 -9.56
C PRO A 404 -8.43 -14.46 -8.53
N SER A 405 -8.55 -15.17 -7.41
CA SER A 405 -7.58 -15.16 -6.31
C SER A 405 -6.21 -15.76 -6.70
N CYS A 406 -6.17 -16.66 -7.68
CA CYS A 406 -4.94 -17.27 -8.22
C CYS A 406 -4.02 -16.30 -8.98
N HIS A 407 -4.54 -15.14 -9.37
CA HIS A 407 -3.78 -14.07 -10.06
C HIS A 407 -3.66 -12.81 -9.20
N PHE A 408 -4.02 -12.88 -7.91
CA PHE A 408 -4.07 -11.71 -7.04
C PHE A 408 -2.72 -10.99 -6.97
N GLY A 409 -1.62 -11.71 -6.68
CA GLY A 409 -0.31 -11.09 -6.53
C GLY A 409 0.17 -10.41 -7.81
N LYS A 410 0.07 -11.08 -8.95
CA LYS A 410 0.45 -10.54 -10.27
C LYS A 410 -0.40 -9.35 -10.67
N LEU A 411 -1.72 -9.40 -10.50
CA LEU A 411 -2.60 -8.29 -10.86
C LEU A 411 -2.39 -7.10 -9.94
N PHE A 412 -2.34 -7.32 -8.62
CA PHE A 412 -2.03 -6.27 -7.65
C PHE A 412 -0.67 -5.61 -7.94
N GLY A 413 0.34 -6.43 -8.20
CA GLY A 413 1.68 -5.97 -8.57
C GLY A 413 1.72 -5.22 -9.89
N LEU A 414 0.97 -5.67 -10.91
CA LEU A 414 0.94 -5.01 -12.21
C LEU A 414 0.26 -3.65 -12.15
N VAL A 415 -0.86 -3.56 -11.43
CA VAL A 415 -1.57 -2.29 -11.22
C VAL A 415 -0.62 -1.28 -10.55
N LEU A 416 0.04 -1.68 -9.45
CA LEU A 416 0.99 -0.79 -8.75
C LEU A 416 2.21 -0.43 -9.60
N ALA A 417 2.76 -1.37 -10.37
CA ALA A 417 3.91 -1.10 -11.22
C ALA A 417 3.57 -0.13 -12.37
N MET A 418 2.41 -0.29 -13.02
CA MET A 418 1.94 0.64 -14.06
C MET A 418 1.67 2.03 -13.47
N SER A 419 1.06 2.10 -12.28
CA SER A 419 0.83 3.38 -11.59
C SER A 419 2.13 4.04 -11.12
N ALA A 420 3.17 3.27 -10.79
CA ALA A 420 4.51 3.78 -10.49
C ALA A 420 5.15 4.47 -11.69
N VAL A 421 5.06 3.85 -12.88
CA VAL A 421 5.58 4.43 -14.13
C VAL A 421 4.87 5.74 -14.44
N PHE A 422 3.54 5.79 -14.29
CA PHE A 422 2.79 7.03 -14.44
C PHE A 422 3.20 8.09 -13.41
N SER A 423 3.51 7.65 -12.18
CA SER A 423 3.94 8.53 -11.09
C SER A 423 5.30 9.19 -11.32
N ILE A 424 6.14 8.69 -12.24
CA ILE A 424 7.40 9.36 -12.64
C ILE A 424 7.13 10.78 -13.16
N LEU A 425 5.93 11.05 -13.70
CA LEU A 425 5.50 12.39 -14.10
C LEU A 425 5.57 13.43 -12.96
N GLN A 426 5.71 13.01 -11.70
CA GLN A 426 6.00 13.93 -10.61
C GLN A 426 7.30 14.73 -10.82
N TYR A 427 8.33 14.14 -11.44
CA TYR A 427 9.63 14.80 -11.61
C TYR A 427 9.57 16.01 -12.56
N PRO A 428 9.03 15.89 -13.79
CA PRO A 428 8.86 17.06 -14.65
C PRO A 428 7.94 18.10 -14.01
N PHE A 429 6.95 17.71 -13.19
CA PHE A 429 6.14 18.66 -12.44
C PHE A 429 6.92 19.39 -11.36
N LEU A 430 7.77 18.70 -10.60
CA LEU A 430 8.68 19.33 -9.63
C LEU A 430 9.66 20.27 -10.31
N ALA A 431 10.25 19.87 -11.44
CA ALA A 431 11.13 20.70 -12.25
C ALA A 431 10.40 21.95 -12.77
N LEU A 432 9.13 21.81 -13.18
CA LEU A 432 8.30 22.94 -13.60
C LEU A 432 8.04 23.92 -12.44
N VAL A 433 7.77 23.40 -11.24
CA VAL A 433 7.58 24.23 -10.04
C VAL A 433 8.86 24.97 -9.66
N ASN A 434 9.98 24.27 -9.59
CA ASN A 434 11.25 24.83 -9.12
C ASN A 434 11.95 25.70 -10.18
N GLY A 435 11.66 25.50 -11.46
CA GLY A 435 12.21 26.30 -12.56
C GLY A 435 11.32 27.48 -12.93
N PRO A 436 10.53 27.38 -14.03
CA PRO A 436 9.80 28.51 -14.61
C PRO A 436 8.69 29.10 -13.72
N LEU A 437 8.24 28.36 -12.70
CA LEU A 437 7.21 28.84 -11.77
C LEU A 437 7.79 29.44 -10.48
N GLU A 438 9.11 29.60 -10.37
CA GLU A 438 9.79 30.26 -9.24
C GLU A 438 9.32 29.71 -7.87
N GLY A 439 9.19 28.39 -7.77
CA GLY A 439 8.74 27.69 -6.57
C GLY A 439 7.24 27.81 -6.28
N ASN A 440 6.40 28.30 -7.21
CA ASN A 440 4.95 28.40 -7.06
C ASN A 440 4.22 27.16 -7.59
N PRO A 441 3.71 26.27 -6.72
CA PRO A 441 3.08 25.04 -7.17
C PRO A 441 1.61 25.22 -7.63
N LEU A 442 1.06 26.44 -7.62
CA LEU A 442 -0.36 26.69 -7.87
C LEU A 442 -0.86 26.12 -9.20
N TYR A 443 -0.19 26.42 -10.31
CA TYR A 443 -0.62 25.97 -11.64
C TYR A 443 -0.60 24.45 -11.78
N VAL A 444 0.44 23.81 -11.27
CA VAL A 444 0.56 22.34 -11.26
C VAL A 444 -0.52 21.72 -10.37
N ASN A 445 -0.80 22.31 -9.21
CA ASN A 445 -1.88 21.87 -8.34
C ASN A 445 -3.25 22.00 -9.01
N ILE A 446 -3.53 23.09 -9.73
CA ILE A 446 -4.79 23.25 -10.49
C ILE A 446 -4.90 22.16 -11.57
N ALA A 447 -3.83 21.93 -12.33
CA ALA A 447 -3.82 20.89 -13.37
C ALA A 447 -4.07 19.49 -12.80
N LEU A 448 -3.43 19.14 -11.67
CA LEU A 448 -3.65 17.87 -10.98
C LEU A 448 -5.06 17.76 -10.38
N THR A 449 -5.63 18.86 -9.89
CA THR A 449 -7.02 18.90 -9.41
C THR A 449 -8.01 18.64 -10.54
N LEU A 450 -7.81 19.24 -11.72
CA LEU A 450 -8.62 18.95 -12.91
C LEU A 450 -8.45 17.50 -13.38
N LEU A 451 -7.22 16.99 -13.39
CA LEU A 451 -6.93 15.60 -13.74
C LEU A 451 -7.64 14.62 -12.79
N SER A 452 -7.79 14.96 -11.50
CA SER A 452 -8.51 14.12 -10.54
C SER A 452 -9.97 13.84 -10.93
N LEU A 453 -10.61 14.69 -11.74
CA LEU A 453 -11.97 14.46 -12.23
C LEU A 453 -12.09 13.22 -13.13
N VAL A 454 -11.00 12.84 -13.82
CA VAL A 454 -10.94 11.62 -14.66
C VAL A 454 -11.14 10.36 -13.81
N THR A 455 -10.82 10.40 -12.52
CA THR A 455 -10.96 9.24 -11.62
C THR A 455 -12.42 8.81 -11.45
N PHE A 456 -13.40 9.69 -11.65
CA PHE A 456 -14.82 9.33 -11.57
C PHE A 456 -15.30 8.39 -12.70
N ILE A 457 -14.52 8.24 -13.79
CA ILE A 457 -14.86 7.36 -14.91
C ILE A 457 -14.93 5.88 -14.47
N HIS A 458 -14.00 5.45 -13.61
CA HIS A 458 -13.94 4.05 -13.18
C HIS A 458 -15.17 3.61 -12.35
N PRO A 459 -15.55 4.28 -11.23
CA PRO A 459 -16.76 3.92 -10.49
C PRO A 459 -18.02 4.02 -11.36
N LEU A 460 -18.11 5.01 -12.26
CA LEU A 460 -19.23 5.13 -13.19
C LEU A 460 -19.30 3.93 -14.15
N SER A 461 -18.18 3.49 -14.71
CA SER A 461 -18.13 2.31 -15.58
C SER A 461 -18.55 1.04 -14.84
N VAL A 462 -18.10 0.85 -13.59
CA VAL A 462 -18.50 -0.30 -12.75
C VAL A 462 -19.99 -0.24 -12.43
N PHE A 463 -20.52 0.94 -12.10
CA PHE A 463 -21.94 1.15 -11.86
C PHE A 463 -22.80 0.81 -13.09
N LEU A 464 -22.42 1.30 -14.27
CA LEU A 464 -23.13 1.03 -15.52
C LEU A 464 -23.11 -0.46 -15.89
N HIS A 465 -21.98 -1.14 -15.64
CA HIS A 465 -21.90 -2.59 -15.83
C HIS A 465 -22.84 -3.36 -14.89
N CYS A 466 -22.83 -3.03 -13.59
CA CYS A 466 -23.74 -3.65 -12.62
C CYS A 466 -25.21 -3.39 -12.99
N ARG A 467 -25.53 -2.19 -13.48
CA ARG A 467 -26.89 -1.85 -13.92
C ARG A 467 -27.30 -2.65 -15.16
N SER A 468 -26.39 -2.85 -16.11
CA SER A 468 -26.64 -3.66 -17.31
C SER A 468 -26.92 -5.13 -16.93
N LEU A 469 -26.12 -5.72 -16.04
CA LEU A 469 -26.38 -7.08 -15.54
C LEU A 469 -27.73 -7.20 -14.84
N ALA A 470 -28.09 -6.24 -13.99
CA ALA A 470 -29.40 -6.22 -13.34
C ALA A 470 -30.55 -6.11 -14.35
N SER A 471 -30.39 -5.32 -15.42
CA SER A 471 -31.40 -5.20 -16.47
C SER A 471 -31.57 -6.49 -17.29
N LEU A 472 -30.47 -7.17 -17.64
CA LEU A 472 -30.51 -8.45 -18.34
C LEU A 472 -31.20 -9.53 -17.49
N ARG A 473 -30.94 -9.53 -16.17
CA ARG A 473 -31.63 -10.42 -15.23
C ARG A 473 -33.12 -10.16 -15.19
N ALA A 474 -33.54 -8.89 -15.06
CA ALA A 474 -34.94 -8.52 -15.05
C ALA A 474 -35.68 -9.00 -16.32
N ILE A 475 -35.03 -8.90 -17.49
CA ILE A 475 -35.56 -9.43 -18.76
C ILE A 475 -35.69 -10.96 -18.69
N SER A 476 -34.64 -11.68 -18.27
CA SER A 476 -34.66 -13.14 -18.19
C SER A 476 -35.65 -13.72 -17.18
N THR A 477 -36.00 -12.96 -16.13
CA THR A 477 -37.02 -13.37 -15.16
C THR A 477 -38.45 -13.06 -15.59
N SER A 478 -38.61 -12.22 -16.63
CA SER A 478 -39.91 -11.83 -17.20
C SER A 478 -40.31 -12.64 -18.43
N SER A 479 -39.34 -13.32 -19.05
CA SER A 479 -39.51 -14.33 -20.10
C SER A 479 -39.68 -15.72 -19.50
#